data_AF-D8K5R0-F1
#
_entry.id   AF-D8K5R0-F1
#
_cell.length_a   1.000
_cell.length_b   1.000
_cell.length_c   1.000
_cell.angle_alpha   90.00
_cell.angle_beta   90.00
_cell.angle_gamma   90.00
#
_symmetry.space_group_name_H-M   'P 1'
#
loop_
_entity.id
_entity.type
_entity.pdbx_description
1 polymer ?
#
loop_
_entity_poly.entity_id
_entity_poly.type
_entity_poly.pdbx_seq_one_letter_code
_entity_poly.pdbx_strand_id
1 'polypeptide(L)'
;MATQQKQSVNKAKNPRNPRRMFSLLIIGIVVVAAGYLIARFVPERPVDYEAIEDHFKYGSIGSEPVNGLPYWIWKVLPEMFPEKLPGKGGYASFGFIYEQGRDLPIGVSQRRVTGIERVWLNCAVCHTSTLRETKGAEPQVILGMPANDFRLYLFIQFLREVALDNRLTSENVMAKIEEMGGNLDPIEKVAYRYFVVDRVRAALFELRQQLNFLDRQHPWGPGRVDTFNPYKAIQFNFPMDTLPAEELIGPADYPSIWDQRPREGMYLHWDGNNPSVQERNKSAALGAGVTPVTIDLERIGRIEDWLWDFKPLAYPKEITSAKAAEGKQLYGQYCAQCHGMQEGDQYLFDTGRFSRLGKVEPITAIGTDPGRLNSYTELLSVNQNTLYVGYPWRFKHFRKTHGYANMPLDGLWLRAPYLHNGSVPTLRDLLEPAENRPKVFYRGYNVYDWEKVGFISDVAEEDGHEFFKFDTQVRGNSNAGHEGEAYGTSLSGAQKDAMVEYMKTF
;
A
#
# COMPACT_ATOMS: atom_id res chain seq x y z
N MET A 1 -8.50 -87.08 -62.55
CA MET A 1 -7.81 -85.89 -63.11
C MET A 1 -8.50 -84.66 -62.54
N ALA A 2 -7.82 -83.96 -61.61
CA ALA A 2 -7.40 -82.56 -61.78
C ALA A 2 -8.45 -81.58 -61.18
N THR A 3 -8.17 -80.59 -60.34
CA THR A 3 -6.99 -80.12 -59.61
C THR A 3 -7.53 -79.17 -58.51
N GLN A 4 -6.88 -79.09 -57.36
CA GLN A 4 -7.13 -78.09 -56.32
C GLN A 4 -6.96 -76.66 -56.85
N GLN A 5 -7.77 -75.71 -56.38
CA GLN A 5 -7.34 -74.32 -56.29
C GLN A 5 -7.94 -73.61 -55.06
N LYS A 6 -7.12 -73.46 -54.02
CA LYS A 6 -7.33 -72.55 -52.90
C LYS A 6 -7.27 -71.11 -53.42
N GLN A 7 -8.36 -70.36 -53.34
CA GLN A 7 -8.31 -68.91 -53.45
C GLN A 7 -7.95 -68.30 -52.09
N SER A 8 -6.68 -67.93 -51.93
CA SER A 8 -6.26 -66.99 -50.88
C SER A 8 -6.63 -65.57 -51.33
N VAL A 9 -7.70 -65.01 -50.79
CA VAL A 9 -7.97 -63.57 -50.95
C VAL A 9 -7.05 -62.81 -49.99
N ASN A 10 -6.00 -62.24 -50.58
CA ASN A 10 -5.13 -61.24 -49.96
C ASN A 10 -5.97 -60.15 -49.28
N LYS A 11 -5.81 -59.96 -47.96
CA LYS A 11 -6.15 -58.69 -47.30
C LYS A 11 -5.25 -57.62 -47.93
N ALA A 12 -5.78 -56.86 -48.88
CA ALA A 12 -5.14 -55.65 -49.37
C ALA A 12 -4.87 -54.75 -48.15
N LYS A 13 -3.58 -54.60 -47.79
CA LYS A 13 -3.15 -53.52 -46.91
C LYS A 13 -3.56 -52.23 -47.61
N ASN A 14 -4.61 -51.59 -47.10
CA ASN A 14 -5.07 -50.29 -47.54
C ASN A 14 -3.82 -49.39 -47.66
N PRO A 15 -3.44 -48.90 -48.86
CA PRO A 15 -2.26 -48.07 -48.98
C PRO A 15 -2.48 -46.86 -48.08
N ARG A 16 -1.62 -46.68 -47.06
CA ARG A 16 -1.68 -45.52 -46.17
C ARG A 16 -1.68 -44.28 -47.06
N ASN A 17 -2.84 -43.65 -47.23
CA ASN A 17 -3.00 -42.52 -48.13
C ASN A 17 -2.06 -41.41 -47.62
N PRO A 18 -0.97 -41.10 -48.34
CA PRO A 18 0.06 -40.17 -47.85
C PRO A 18 -0.53 -38.79 -47.59
N ARG A 19 -1.59 -38.40 -48.30
CA ARG A 19 -2.35 -37.16 -48.04
C ARG A 19 -3.06 -37.19 -46.70
N ARG A 20 -3.67 -38.32 -46.31
CA ARG A 20 -4.33 -38.48 -45.00
C ARG A 20 -3.30 -38.47 -43.86
N MET A 21 -2.14 -39.09 -44.06
CA MET A 21 -1.06 -39.09 -43.07
C MET A 21 -0.44 -37.69 -42.92
N PHE A 22 -0.28 -36.96 -44.01
CA PHE A 22 0.16 -35.56 -44.03
C PHE A 22 -0.86 -34.63 -43.36
N SER A 23 -2.16 -34.77 -43.66
CA SER A 23 -3.21 -34.01 -42.98
C SER A 23 -3.27 -34.30 -41.49
N LEU A 24 -3.14 -35.57 -41.06
CA LEU A 24 -3.08 -35.93 -39.63
C LEU A 24 -1.84 -35.36 -38.94
N LEU A 25 -0.70 -35.30 -39.64
CA LEU A 25 0.52 -34.66 -39.13
C LEU A 25 0.33 -33.15 -38.96
N ILE A 26 -0.26 -32.46 -39.95
CA ILE A 26 -0.58 -31.03 -39.85
C ILE A 26 -1.55 -30.77 -38.70
N ILE A 27 -2.63 -31.56 -38.59
CA ILE A 27 -3.58 -31.44 -37.48
C ILE A 27 -2.87 -31.66 -36.14
N GLY A 28 -1.99 -32.65 -36.05
CA GLY A 28 -1.17 -32.88 -34.86
C GLY A 28 -0.29 -31.68 -34.50
N ILE A 29 0.39 -31.07 -35.49
CA ILE A 29 1.21 -29.87 -35.29
C ILE A 29 0.34 -28.69 -34.82
N VAL A 30 -0.82 -28.48 -35.45
CA VAL A 30 -1.74 -27.40 -35.07
C VAL A 30 -2.27 -27.61 -33.66
N VAL A 31 -2.63 -28.83 -33.27
CA VAL A 31 -3.11 -29.16 -31.92
C VAL A 31 -2.01 -28.94 -30.88
N VAL A 32 -0.77 -29.37 -31.17
CA VAL A 32 0.37 -29.14 -30.27
C VAL A 32 0.68 -27.64 -30.15
N ALA A 33 0.69 -26.91 -31.27
CA ALA A 33 0.91 -25.46 -31.28
C ALA A 33 -0.19 -24.71 -30.52
N ALA A 34 -1.46 -25.07 -30.74
CA ALA A 34 -2.60 -24.51 -30.00
C ALA A 34 -2.51 -24.84 -28.51
N GLY A 35 -2.17 -26.09 -28.15
CA GLY A 35 -1.96 -26.51 -26.76
C GLY A 35 -0.84 -25.72 -26.09
N TYR A 36 0.28 -25.50 -26.79
CA TYR A 36 1.39 -24.67 -26.31
C TYR A 36 0.98 -23.21 -26.09
N LEU A 37 0.29 -22.59 -27.06
CA LEU A 37 -0.19 -21.22 -26.95
C LEU A 37 -1.20 -21.07 -25.80
N ILE A 38 -2.13 -22.02 -25.66
CA ILE A 38 -3.08 -22.05 -24.53
C ILE A 38 -2.31 -22.15 -23.21
N ALA A 39 -1.41 -23.13 -23.07
CA ALA A 39 -0.65 -23.34 -21.84
C ALA A 39 0.22 -22.13 -21.47
N ARG A 40 0.68 -21.35 -22.44
CA ARG A 40 1.52 -20.16 -22.24
C ARG A 40 0.71 -18.90 -21.90
N PHE A 41 -0.40 -18.66 -22.59
CA PHE A 41 -1.09 -17.36 -22.58
C PHE A 41 -2.39 -17.36 -21.78
N VAL A 42 -3.01 -18.51 -21.52
CA VAL A 42 -4.31 -18.58 -20.84
C VAL A 42 -4.16 -18.59 -19.31
N PRO A 43 -3.30 -19.43 -18.68
CA PRO A 43 -3.19 -19.44 -17.23
C PRO A 43 -2.51 -18.18 -16.69
N GLU A 44 -3.15 -17.51 -15.73
CA GLU A 44 -2.46 -16.62 -14.82
C GLU A 44 -1.77 -17.43 -13.72
N ARG A 45 -0.53 -17.06 -13.36
CA ARG A 45 0.23 -17.75 -12.32
C ARG A 45 0.86 -16.74 -11.38
N PRO A 46 0.27 -16.47 -10.20
CA PRO A 46 0.93 -15.68 -9.16
C PRO A 46 2.11 -16.45 -8.57
N VAL A 47 3.09 -15.71 -8.04
CA VAL A 47 4.13 -16.29 -7.19
C VAL A 47 3.55 -16.46 -5.79
N ASP A 48 3.53 -17.69 -5.30
CA ASP A 48 3.01 -18.05 -3.98
C ASP A 48 4.11 -18.24 -2.96
N TYR A 49 3.83 -17.81 -1.73
CA TYR A 49 4.70 -17.97 -0.58
C TYR A 49 3.95 -18.77 0.49
N GLU A 50 4.60 -19.78 1.06
CA GLU A 50 4.01 -20.61 2.12
C GLU A 50 3.94 -19.84 3.44
N ALA A 51 5.06 -19.25 3.87
CA ALA A 51 5.12 -18.41 5.06
C ALA A 51 4.27 -17.14 4.88
N ILE A 52 3.47 -16.82 5.89
CA ILE A 52 2.50 -15.73 5.81
C ILE A 52 3.17 -14.35 5.77
N GLU A 53 4.31 -14.21 6.44
CA GLU A 53 5.11 -12.97 6.43
C GLU A 53 5.67 -12.70 5.04
N ASP A 54 6.17 -13.74 4.35
CA ASP A 54 6.62 -13.64 2.96
C ASP A 54 5.45 -13.38 2.01
N HIS A 55 4.30 -14.02 2.24
CA HIS A 55 3.09 -13.76 1.47
C HIS A 55 2.57 -12.33 1.66
N PHE A 56 2.66 -11.78 2.87
CA PHE A 56 2.33 -10.38 3.11
C PHE A 56 3.32 -9.46 2.37
N LYS A 57 4.63 -9.74 2.46
CA LYS A 57 5.67 -8.92 1.81
C LYS A 57 5.61 -8.96 0.28
N TYR A 58 5.36 -10.12 -0.33
CA TYR A 58 5.59 -10.36 -1.76
C TYR A 58 4.43 -11.05 -2.49
N GLY A 59 3.41 -11.50 -1.77
CA GLY A 59 2.28 -12.22 -2.34
C GLY A 59 1.38 -11.32 -3.18
N SER A 60 0.81 -11.91 -4.24
CA SER A 60 -0.15 -11.26 -5.13
C SER A 60 -1.46 -10.95 -4.41
N ILE A 61 -2.02 -9.77 -4.68
CA ILE A 61 -3.39 -9.40 -4.31
C ILE A 61 -4.30 -9.22 -5.54
N GLY A 62 -3.79 -9.50 -6.74
CA GLY A 62 -4.52 -9.33 -8.00
C GLY A 62 -4.43 -7.92 -8.59
N SER A 63 -3.37 -7.18 -8.28
CA SER A 63 -3.13 -5.82 -8.78
C SER A 63 -2.33 -5.81 -10.10
N GLU A 64 -1.59 -6.88 -10.34
CA GLU A 64 -0.70 -7.07 -11.49
C GLU A 64 -1.41 -7.21 -12.85
N PRO A 65 -2.57 -7.87 -12.98
CA PRO A 65 -3.18 -8.11 -14.29
C PRO A 65 -3.53 -6.87 -15.09
N VAL A 66 -4.05 -5.83 -14.43
CA VAL A 66 -4.48 -4.59 -15.09
C VAL A 66 -3.44 -3.48 -14.93
N ASN A 67 -2.96 -3.24 -13.71
CA ASN A 67 -2.11 -2.10 -13.38
C ASN A 67 -0.62 -2.44 -13.25
N GLY A 68 -0.27 -3.73 -13.21
CA GLY A 68 1.12 -4.15 -13.07
C GLY A 68 1.98 -3.85 -14.29
N LEU A 69 3.18 -3.37 -14.00
CA LEU A 69 4.21 -3.20 -15.02
C LEU A 69 4.80 -4.58 -15.36
N PRO A 70 5.09 -4.84 -16.65
CA PRO A 70 5.91 -5.98 -17.01
C PRO A 70 7.23 -5.94 -16.24
N TYR A 71 7.68 -7.08 -15.72
CA TYR A 71 8.85 -7.17 -14.83
C TYR A 71 10.08 -6.48 -15.41
N TRP A 72 10.40 -6.72 -16.67
CA TRP A 72 11.57 -6.09 -17.28
C TRP A 72 11.40 -4.58 -17.49
N ILE A 73 10.17 -4.11 -17.72
CA ILE A 73 9.89 -2.67 -17.74
C ILE A 73 10.17 -2.07 -16.37
N TRP A 74 9.62 -2.66 -15.31
CA TRP A 74 9.92 -2.26 -13.93
C TRP A 74 11.43 -2.15 -13.70
N LYS A 75 12.22 -3.17 -14.08
CA LYS A 75 13.68 -3.14 -13.90
C LYS A 75 14.38 -2.03 -14.69
N VAL A 76 14.00 -1.76 -15.94
CA VAL A 76 14.71 -0.78 -16.77
C VAL A 76 14.35 0.67 -16.47
N LEU A 77 13.14 0.96 -15.98
CA LEU A 77 12.70 2.33 -15.76
C LEU A 77 13.68 3.17 -14.90
N PRO A 78 14.09 2.74 -13.69
CA PRO A 78 15.04 3.52 -12.89
C PRO A 78 16.42 3.68 -13.55
N GLU A 79 16.83 2.71 -14.38
CA GLU A 79 18.12 2.73 -15.07
C GLU A 79 18.12 3.60 -16.33
N MET A 80 16.97 3.71 -17.01
CA MET A 80 16.80 4.56 -18.20
C MET A 80 16.58 6.02 -17.83
N PHE A 81 16.00 6.28 -16.65
CA PHE A 81 15.57 7.59 -16.19
C PHE A 81 16.10 7.95 -14.79
N PRO A 82 17.40 7.77 -14.50
CA PRO A 82 17.96 8.03 -13.17
C PRO A 82 17.78 9.47 -12.72
N GLU A 83 17.73 10.43 -13.66
CA GLU A 83 17.52 11.85 -13.39
C GLU A 83 16.08 12.21 -12.96
N LYS A 84 15.13 11.28 -13.12
CA LYS A 84 13.74 11.43 -12.66
C LYS A 84 13.51 10.80 -11.29
N LEU A 85 14.53 10.15 -10.72
CA LEU A 85 14.48 9.58 -9.38
C LEU A 85 14.75 10.66 -8.34
N PRO A 86 14.13 10.59 -7.14
CA PRO A 86 14.42 11.52 -6.04
C PRO A 86 15.82 11.33 -5.45
N GLY A 87 16.50 10.23 -5.77
CA GLY A 87 17.84 9.93 -5.27
C GLY A 87 18.45 8.69 -5.93
N LYS A 88 19.63 8.29 -5.45
CA LYS A 88 20.33 7.09 -5.93
C LYS A 88 19.65 5.80 -5.44
N GLY A 89 19.98 4.67 -6.07
CA GLY A 89 19.52 3.34 -5.63
C GLY A 89 18.21 2.86 -6.27
N GLY A 90 17.82 3.43 -7.42
CA GLY A 90 16.64 2.99 -8.15
C GLY A 90 15.36 3.20 -7.34
N TYR A 91 14.54 2.16 -7.21
CA TYR A 91 13.28 2.26 -6.46
C TYR A 91 13.48 2.52 -4.96
N ALA A 92 14.62 2.15 -4.36
CA ALA A 92 14.89 2.44 -2.96
C ALA A 92 14.85 3.95 -2.65
N SER A 93 15.10 4.82 -3.64
CA SER A 93 14.98 6.27 -3.51
C SER A 93 13.54 6.76 -3.22
N PHE A 94 12.52 5.96 -3.54
CA PHE A 94 11.13 6.23 -3.15
C PHE A 94 10.75 5.62 -1.81
N GLY A 95 11.70 5.07 -1.04
CA GLY A 95 11.43 4.40 0.24
C GLY A 95 10.96 2.95 0.09
N PHE A 96 11.16 2.32 -1.08
CA PHE A 96 10.94 0.87 -1.21
C PHE A 96 12.02 0.09 -0.42
N ILE A 97 11.58 -0.91 0.35
CA ILE A 97 12.44 -1.67 1.26
C ILE A 97 12.91 -2.95 0.55
N TYR A 98 14.22 -3.19 0.50
CA TYR A 98 14.80 -4.41 -0.06
C TYR A 98 15.38 -5.29 1.05
N GLU A 99 15.07 -6.58 1.00
CA GLU A 99 15.75 -7.60 1.81
C GLU A 99 16.95 -8.17 1.04
N GLN A 100 17.97 -8.61 1.78
CA GLN A 100 19.17 -9.20 1.17
C GLN A 100 18.80 -10.40 0.29
N GLY A 101 19.26 -10.39 -0.96
CA GLY A 101 19.05 -11.48 -1.92
C GLY A 101 17.66 -11.52 -2.57
N ARG A 102 16.78 -10.54 -2.30
CA ARG A 102 15.49 -10.39 -2.99
C ARG A 102 15.61 -9.40 -4.14
N ASP A 103 15.04 -9.75 -5.29
CA ASP A 103 15.09 -8.91 -6.49
C ASP A 103 14.02 -7.79 -6.50
N LEU A 104 12.87 -8.07 -5.88
CA LEU A 104 11.76 -7.14 -5.73
C LEU A 104 11.70 -6.60 -4.29
N PRO A 105 11.31 -5.35 -4.09
CA PRO A 105 11.17 -4.80 -2.74
C PRO A 105 9.93 -5.37 -2.05
N ILE A 106 9.94 -5.34 -0.70
CA ILE A 106 8.74 -5.57 0.10
C ILE A 106 7.64 -4.63 -0.39
N GLY A 107 6.44 -5.16 -0.56
CA GLY A 107 5.33 -4.41 -1.12
C GLY A 107 5.11 -4.63 -2.60
N VAL A 108 5.97 -5.39 -3.29
CA VAL A 108 5.84 -5.68 -4.72
C VAL A 108 5.69 -7.16 -4.96
N SER A 109 4.55 -7.50 -5.55
CA SER A 109 4.16 -8.86 -5.91
C SER A 109 4.43 -9.17 -7.37
N GLN A 110 4.50 -10.46 -7.70
CA GLN A 110 4.73 -10.94 -9.06
C GLN A 110 3.65 -11.93 -9.50
N ARG A 111 3.17 -11.75 -10.73
CA ARG A 111 2.22 -12.65 -11.39
C ARG A 111 2.50 -12.73 -12.88
N ARG A 112 2.50 -13.95 -13.42
CA ARG A 112 2.48 -14.19 -14.86
C ARG A 112 1.08 -13.95 -15.40
N VAL A 113 0.95 -12.98 -16.31
CA VAL A 113 -0.32 -12.57 -16.92
C VAL A 113 -0.15 -12.58 -18.43
N THR A 114 -0.99 -13.33 -19.14
CA THR A 114 -0.91 -13.45 -20.61
C THR A 114 0.51 -13.77 -21.10
N GLY A 115 1.17 -14.71 -20.43
CA GLY A 115 2.52 -15.16 -20.78
C GLY A 115 3.67 -14.21 -20.46
N ILE A 116 3.41 -13.05 -19.83
CA ILE A 116 4.39 -12.05 -19.42
C ILE A 116 4.42 -11.92 -17.89
N GLU A 117 5.59 -11.94 -17.29
CA GLU A 117 5.77 -11.64 -15.87
C GLU A 117 5.46 -10.17 -15.60
N ARG A 118 4.56 -9.89 -14.67
CA ARG A 118 4.20 -8.54 -14.22
C ARG A 118 4.40 -8.40 -12.74
N VAL A 119 4.73 -7.19 -12.32
CA VAL A 119 4.92 -6.83 -10.92
C VAL A 119 4.12 -5.60 -10.55
N TRP A 120 3.58 -5.60 -9.34
CA TRP A 120 2.87 -4.42 -8.82
C TRP A 120 2.73 -4.42 -7.31
N LEU A 121 2.22 -3.32 -6.80
CA LEU A 121 2.06 -3.04 -5.39
C LEU A 121 1.08 -4.02 -4.71
N ASN A 122 1.42 -4.45 -3.50
CA ASN A 122 0.53 -5.11 -2.57
C ASN A 122 0.44 -4.31 -1.24
N CYS A 123 -0.24 -4.87 -0.24
CA CYS A 123 -0.50 -4.19 1.04
C CYS A 123 0.77 -3.75 1.79
N ALA A 124 1.88 -4.51 1.68
CA ALA A 124 3.07 -4.30 2.49
C ALA A 124 3.81 -3.01 2.15
N VAL A 125 3.62 -2.42 0.96
CA VAL A 125 4.27 -1.15 0.58
C VAL A 125 3.83 0.02 1.48
N CYS A 126 2.59 -0.03 1.97
CA CYS A 126 2.02 1.01 2.84
C CYS A 126 2.08 0.63 4.34
N HIS A 127 2.21 -0.67 4.62
CA HIS A 127 2.08 -1.24 5.96
C HIS A 127 3.33 -2.00 6.41
N THR A 128 4.49 -1.54 5.95
CA THR A 128 5.81 -1.99 6.44
C THR A 128 6.73 -0.78 6.52
N SER A 129 7.52 -0.70 7.59
CA SER A 129 8.57 0.31 7.70
C SER A 129 9.87 -0.28 8.23
N THR A 130 10.90 0.56 8.32
CA THR A 130 12.15 0.22 8.98
C THR A 130 12.39 1.10 10.19
N LEU A 131 13.09 0.55 11.18
CA LEU A 131 13.52 1.25 12.37
C LEU A 131 15.00 0.97 12.62
N ARG A 132 15.79 2.03 12.85
CA ARG A 132 17.16 1.95 13.34
C ARG A 132 17.20 2.45 14.78
N GLU A 133 17.83 1.69 15.67
CA GLU A 133 18.00 2.12 17.06
C GLU A 133 18.90 3.35 17.20
N THR A 134 19.91 3.45 16.34
CA THR A 134 20.87 4.54 16.25
C THR A 134 21.25 4.76 14.79
N LYS A 135 21.88 5.89 14.47
CA LYS A 135 22.36 6.19 13.11
C LYS A 135 23.17 5.05 12.46
N GLY A 136 24.02 4.36 13.22
CA GLY A 136 24.87 3.29 12.68
C GLY A 136 24.28 1.89 12.73
N ALA A 137 23.06 1.71 13.26
CA ALA A 137 22.45 0.40 13.40
C ALA A 137 21.84 -0.09 12.07
N GLU A 138 21.82 -1.42 11.88
CA GLU A 138 21.07 -2.02 10.78
C GLU A 138 19.57 -1.75 10.92
N PRO A 139 18.86 -1.46 9.83
CA PRO A 139 17.42 -1.24 9.86
C PRO A 139 16.66 -2.54 10.13
N GLN A 140 15.82 -2.54 11.16
CA GLN A 140 14.87 -3.61 11.44
C GLN A 140 13.58 -3.39 10.63
N VAL A 141 13.16 -4.39 9.87
CA VAL A 141 11.87 -4.38 9.16
C VAL A 141 10.73 -4.71 10.12
N ILE A 142 9.69 -3.86 10.13
CA ILE A 142 8.52 -3.99 11.01
C ILE A 142 7.26 -4.14 10.16
N LEU A 143 6.63 -5.32 10.19
CA LEU A 143 5.39 -5.59 9.46
C LEU A 143 4.18 -5.05 10.21
N GLY A 144 3.17 -4.58 9.46
CA GLY A 144 1.93 -4.01 9.99
C GLY A 144 2.02 -2.58 10.52
N MET A 145 3.23 -2.03 10.58
CA MET A 145 3.53 -0.64 10.93
C MET A 145 3.23 0.30 9.74
N PRO A 146 2.76 1.55 9.97
CA PRO A 146 2.71 2.58 8.92
C PRO A 146 4.06 2.76 8.22
N ALA A 147 4.09 2.72 6.88
CA ALA A 147 5.32 2.97 6.14
C ALA A 147 5.77 4.44 6.32
N ASN A 148 6.76 4.73 7.16
CA ASN A 148 7.21 6.11 7.41
C ASN A 148 8.00 6.74 6.25
N ASP A 149 8.63 5.94 5.37
CA ASP A 149 9.53 6.44 4.31
C ASP A 149 8.98 6.28 2.89
N PHE A 150 7.91 5.52 2.66
CA PHE A 150 7.41 5.29 1.30
C PHE A 150 6.83 6.57 0.67
N ARG A 151 7.39 6.99 -0.47
CA ARG A 151 7.11 8.26 -1.17
C ARG A 151 6.17 8.06 -2.36
N LEU A 152 4.94 7.64 -2.08
CA LEU A 152 3.94 7.32 -3.12
C LEU A 152 3.72 8.46 -4.12
N TYR A 153 3.63 9.71 -3.63
CA TYR A 153 3.49 10.87 -4.52
C TYR A 153 4.61 10.95 -5.55
N LEU A 154 5.87 10.84 -5.13
CA LEU A 154 7.02 10.92 -6.02
C LEU A 154 7.10 9.71 -6.96
N PHE A 155 6.71 8.52 -6.49
CA PHE A 155 6.61 7.34 -7.36
C PHE A 155 5.56 7.53 -8.47
N ILE A 156 4.40 8.12 -8.15
CA ILE A 156 3.39 8.47 -9.16
C ILE A 156 3.93 9.53 -10.12
N GLN A 157 4.59 10.58 -9.62
CA GLN A 157 5.21 11.62 -10.46
C GLN A 157 6.24 11.03 -11.42
N PHE A 158 7.10 10.12 -10.95
CA PHE A 158 8.08 9.43 -11.78
C PHE A 158 7.40 8.71 -12.97
N LEU A 159 6.35 7.94 -12.72
CA LEU A 159 5.59 7.26 -13.79
C LEU A 159 4.93 8.26 -14.76
N ARG A 160 4.38 9.36 -14.25
CA ARG A 160 3.77 10.45 -15.06
C ARG A 160 4.78 11.21 -15.91
N GLU A 161 6.02 11.32 -15.46
CA GLU A 161 7.10 11.98 -16.20
C GLU A 161 7.74 11.07 -17.24
N VAL A 162 7.94 9.79 -16.90
CA VAL A 162 8.39 8.74 -17.84
C VAL A 162 7.42 8.62 -19.02
N ALA A 163 6.11 8.80 -18.78
CA ALA A 163 5.09 8.78 -19.83
C ALA A 163 5.33 9.78 -20.98
N LEU A 164 6.02 10.89 -20.72
CA LEU A 164 6.32 11.94 -21.70
C LEU A 164 7.72 11.84 -22.31
N ASP A 165 8.54 10.90 -21.84
CA ASP A 165 9.94 10.85 -22.26
C ASP A 165 10.08 10.12 -23.59
N ASN A 166 10.64 10.82 -24.59
CA ASN A 166 10.86 10.28 -25.92
C ASN A 166 11.84 9.09 -25.96
N ARG A 167 12.59 8.83 -24.88
CA ARG A 167 13.45 7.64 -24.77
C ARG A 167 12.66 6.37 -24.46
N LEU A 168 11.40 6.45 -24.01
CA LEU A 168 10.56 5.27 -23.76
C LEU A 168 10.07 4.65 -25.09
N THR A 169 10.98 3.99 -25.79
CA THR A 169 10.74 3.32 -27.06
C THR A 169 11.08 1.83 -26.95
N SER A 170 10.47 1.01 -27.80
CA SER A 170 10.75 -0.42 -27.83
C SER A 170 12.23 -0.72 -28.08
N GLU A 171 12.90 0.07 -28.91
CA GLU A 171 14.33 -0.09 -29.20
C GLU A 171 15.19 0.16 -27.96
N ASN A 172 15.02 1.31 -27.30
CA ASN A 172 15.81 1.68 -26.13
C ASN A 172 15.55 0.75 -24.94
N VAL A 173 14.27 0.38 -24.72
CA VAL A 173 13.91 -0.57 -23.67
C VAL A 173 14.56 -1.92 -23.93
N MET A 174 14.47 -2.45 -25.16
CA MET A 174 15.06 -3.75 -25.49
C MET A 174 16.59 -3.73 -25.37
N ALA A 175 17.24 -2.65 -25.81
CA ALA A 175 18.67 -2.47 -25.66
C ALA A 175 19.07 -2.45 -24.17
N LYS A 176 18.30 -1.75 -23.32
CA LYS A 176 18.57 -1.70 -21.88
C LYS A 176 18.33 -3.04 -21.18
N ILE A 177 17.29 -3.78 -21.58
CA ILE A 177 17.05 -5.16 -21.08
C ILE A 177 18.27 -6.04 -21.41
N GLU A 178 18.78 -5.98 -22.64
CA GLU A 178 19.95 -6.77 -23.05
C GLU A 178 21.22 -6.35 -22.29
N GLU A 179 21.47 -5.05 -22.11
CA GLU A 179 22.57 -4.51 -21.30
C GLU A 179 22.52 -5.03 -19.85
N MET A 180 21.33 -5.13 -19.27
CA MET A 180 21.10 -5.65 -17.92
C MET A 180 21.15 -7.18 -17.83
N GLY A 181 21.52 -7.89 -18.92
CA GLY A 181 21.60 -9.34 -18.96
C GLY A 181 20.24 -10.04 -19.01
N GLY A 182 19.22 -9.37 -19.55
CA GLY A 182 17.86 -9.88 -19.57
C GLY A 182 17.65 -11.13 -20.40
N ASN A 183 16.86 -12.05 -19.86
CA ASN A 183 16.70 -13.41 -20.36
C ASN A 183 15.36 -13.65 -21.09
N LEU A 184 14.91 -12.68 -21.89
CA LEU A 184 13.67 -12.80 -22.66
C LEU A 184 13.74 -13.95 -23.67
N ASP A 185 12.74 -14.82 -23.68
CA ASP A 185 12.61 -15.85 -24.71
C ASP A 185 12.22 -15.25 -26.08
N PRO A 186 12.33 -15.99 -27.20
CA PRO A 186 12.05 -15.44 -28.54
C PRO A 186 10.63 -14.85 -28.70
N ILE A 187 9.63 -15.42 -28.03
CA ILE A 187 8.25 -14.92 -28.07
C ILE A 187 8.16 -13.63 -27.25
N GLU A 188 8.80 -13.59 -26.08
CA GLU A 188 8.85 -12.37 -25.27
C GLU A 188 9.59 -11.26 -25.98
N LYS A 189 10.70 -11.54 -26.68
CA LYS A 189 11.42 -10.53 -27.48
C LYS A 189 10.51 -9.88 -28.52
N VAL A 190 9.68 -10.68 -29.21
CA VAL A 190 8.68 -10.17 -30.17
C VAL A 190 7.59 -9.40 -29.44
N ALA A 191 7.06 -9.92 -28.33
CA ALA A 191 6.03 -9.26 -27.54
C ALA A 191 6.50 -7.89 -27.02
N TYR A 192 7.71 -7.81 -26.45
CA TYR A 192 8.29 -6.58 -25.95
C TYR A 192 8.53 -5.56 -27.06
N ARG A 193 9.09 -6.02 -28.19
CA ARG A 193 9.41 -5.13 -29.31
C ARG A 193 8.17 -4.49 -29.94
N TYR A 194 7.05 -5.22 -30.07
CA TYR A 194 5.91 -4.77 -30.88
C TYR A 194 4.62 -4.48 -30.09
N PHE A 195 4.51 -4.89 -28.82
CA PHE A 195 3.25 -4.79 -28.08
C PHE A 195 3.41 -4.26 -26.66
N VAL A 196 4.31 -4.84 -25.85
CA VAL A 196 4.38 -4.55 -24.41
C VAL A 196 4.78 -3.11 -24.15
N VAL A 197 5.84 -2.61 -24.80
CA VAL A 197 6.33 -1.25 -24.56
C VAL A 197 5.30 -0.20 -24.99
N ASP A 198 4.67 -0.38 -26.14
CA ASP A 198 3.60 0.51 -26.61
C ASP A 198 2.39 0.50 -25.68
N ARG A 199 1.98 -0.69 -25.19
CA ARG A 199 0.87 -0.81 -24.25
C ARG A 199 1.17 -0.15 -22.90
N VAL A 200 2.40 -0.26 -22.42
CA VAL A 200 2.87 0.45 -21.21
C VAL A 200 2.86 1.95 -21.43
N ARG A 201 3.43 2.44 -22.54
CA ARG A 201 3.45 3.87 -22.85
C ARG A 201 2.04 4.45 -22.91
N ALA A 202 1.11 3.75 -23.56
CA ALA A 202 -0.30 4.14 -23.58
C ALA A 202 -0.94 4.15 -22.18
N ALA A 203 -0.66 3.14 -21.34
CA ALA A 203 -1.15 3.09 -19.97
C ALA A 203 -0.62 4.24 -19.10
N LEU A 204 0.68 4.54 -19.20
CA LEU A 204 1.31 5.64 -18.46
C LEU A 204 0.77 7.00 -18.92
N PHE A 205 0.47 7.15 -20.20
CA PHE A 205 -0.17 8.35 -20.73
C PHE A 205 -1.60 8.53 -20.21
N GLU A 206 -2.40 7.45 -20.18
CA GLU A 206 -3.75 7.46 -19.60
C GLU A 206 -3.71 7.78 -18.09
N LEU A 207 -2.81 7.15 -17.34
CA LEU A 207 -2.58 7.44 -15.92
C LEU A 207 -2.26 8.92 -15.70
N ARG A 208 -1.38 9.49 -16.54
CA ARG A 208 -1.04 10.91 -16.47
C ARG A 208 -2.26 11.81 -16.68
N GLN A 209 -3.13 11.47 -17.62
CA GLN A 209 -4.35 12.24 -17.88
C GLN A 209 -5.33 12.14 -16.70
N GLN A 210 -5.58 10.93 -16.19
CA GLN A 210 -6.48 10.70 -15.05
C GLN A 210 -5.99 11.40 -13.78
N LEU A 211 -4.67 11.44 -13.56
CA LEU A 211 -4.05 12.03 -12.37
C LEU A 211 -3.50 13.45 -12.60
N ASN A 212 -3.96 14.19 -13.62
CA ASN A 212 -3.51 15.55 -13.89
C ASN A 212 -3.78 16.52 -12.71
N PHE A 213 -4.82 16.27 -11.92
CA PHE A 213 -5.18 17.07 -10.75
C PHE A 213 -4.08 17.12 -9.69
N LEU A 214 -3.15 16.16 -9.67
CA LEU A 214 -1.99 16.17 -8.77
C LEU A 214 -1.11 17.40 -9.01
N ASP A 215 -1.11 17.99 -10.20
CA ASP A 215 -0.37 19.23 -10.50
C ASP A 215 -0.92 20.44 -9.70
N ARG A 216 -2.12 20.31 -9.11
CA ARG A 216 -2.74 21.30 -8.22
C ARG A 216 -2.51 20.99 -6.74
N GLN A 217 -1.80 19.92 -6.42
CA GLN A 217 -1.45 19.53 -5.07
C GLN A 217 0.03 19.80 -4.79
N HIS A 218 0.37 19.99 -3.52
CA HIS A 218 1.76 19.96 -3.08
C HIS A 218 2.21 18.51 -2.87
N PRO A 219 3.52 18.22 -2.88
CA PRO A 219 4.04 16.92 -2.48
C PRO A 219 3.53 16.53 -1.09
N TRP A 220 3.06 15.29 -0.95
CA TRP A 220 2.45 14.80 0.30
C TRP A 220 3.48 14.54 1.41
N GLY A 221 4.73 14.25 1.04
CA GLY A 221 5.75 13.72 1.93
C GLY A 221 5.71 12.19 2.04
N PRO A 222 6.74 11.57 2.63
CA PRO A 222 6.80 10.13 2.83
C PRO A 222 5.74 9.67 3.84
N GLY A 223 5.28 8.44 3.67
CA GLY A 223 4.30 7.78 4.54
C GLY A 223 2.86 8.28 4.45
N ARG A 224 2.57 9.06 3.41
CA ARG A 224 1.26 9.65 3.20
C ARG A 224 0.68 9.34 1.83
N VAL A 225 -0.65 9.34 1.78
CA VAL A 225 -1.44 9.11 0.56
C VAL A 225 -2.64 10.03 0.52
N ASP A 226 -2.91 10.65 -0.64
CA ASP A 226 -4.26 11.13 -0.93
C ASP A 226 -5.16 9.93 -1.18
N THR A 227 -5.95 9.57 -0.17
CA THR A 227 -6.72 8.32 -0.19
C THR A 227 -7.80 8.31 -1.28
N PHE A 228 -8.38 9.47 -1.62
CA PHE A 228 -9.69 9.50 -2.29
C PHE A 228 -9.74 10.22 -3.61
N ASN A 229 -8.91 11.23 -3.85
CA ASN A 229 -8.91 11.86 -5.17
C ASN A 229 -8.48 10.89 -6.29
N PRO A 230 -7.53 9.96 -6.08
CA PRO A 230 -7.27 8.89 -7.06
C PRO A 230 -8.49 8.00 -7.32
N TYR A 231 -9.34 7.73 -6.32
CA TYR A 231 -10.59 6.99 -6.53
C TYR A 231 -11.58 7.78 -7.38
N LYS A 232 -11.80 9.04 -7.03
CA LYS A 232 -12.67 9.95 -7.78
C LYS A 232 -12.26 9.97 -9.25
N ALA A 233 -10.96 10.10 -9.52
CA ALA A 233 -10.42 10.15 -10.88
C ALA A 233 -10.48 8.80 -11.61
N ILE A 234 -9.84 7.76 -11.07
CA ILE A 234 -9.59 6.49 -11.78
C ILE A 234 -10.81 5.57 -11.76
N GLN A 235 -11.50 5.46 -10.62
CA GLN A 235 -12.58 4.47 -10.46
C GLN A 235 -13.94 5.03 -10.87
N PHE A 236 -14.14 6.34 -10.76
CA PHE A 236 -15.45 6.95 -10.92
C PHE A 236 -15.50 8.11 -11.93
N ASN A 237 -14.37 8.46 -12.58
CA ASN A 237 -14.28 9.49 -13.62
C ASN A 237 -14.91 10.84 -13.20
N PHE A 238 -14.69 11.27 -11.95
CA PHE A 238 -15.16 12.56 -11.48
C PHE A 238 -14.53 13.69 -12.30
N PRO A 239 -15.25 14.82 -12.48
CA PRO A 239 -14.69 16.01 -13.12
C PRO A 239 -13.71 16.72 -12.18
N MET A 240 -12.50 16.19 -12.07
CA MET A 240 -11.48 16.63 -11.10
C MET A 240 -11.15 18.13 -11.21
N ASP A 241 -11.22 18.69 -12.43
CA ASP A 241 -10.94 20.10 -12.69
C ASP A 241 -11.93 21.04 -12.01
N THR A 242 -13.18 20.61 -11.81
CA THR A 242 -14.26 21.43 -11.23
C THR A 242 -14.46 21.16 -9.74
N LEU A 243 -13.69 20.26 -9.12
CA LEU A 243 -13.84 19.98 -7.70
C LEU A 243 -13.42 21.18 -6.83
N PRO A 244 -14.12 21.42 -5.71
CA PRO A 244 -13.71 22.42 -4.74
C PRO A 244 -12.29 22.17 -4.22
N ALA A 245 -11.55 23.24 -3.94
CA ALA A 245 -10.15 23.14 -3.55
C ALA A 245 -9.96 22.39 -2.22
N GLU A 246 -10.96 22.42 -1.34
CA GLU A 246 -11.02 21.69 -0.06
C GLU A 246 -11.16 20.18 -0.21
N GLU A 247 -11.71 19.73 -1.33
CA GLU A 247 -11.80 18.29 -1.61
C GLU A 247 -10.52 17.74 -2.23
N LEU A 248 -9.73 18.61 -2.87
CA LEU A 248 -8.54 18.25 -3.61
C LEU A 248 -7.30 18.04 -2.75
N ILE A 249 -7.34 18.32 -1.45
CA ILE A 249 -6.18 18.15 -0.57
C ILE A 249 -6.62 17.34 0.65
N GLY A 250 -6.42 16.03 0.58
CA GLY A 250 -6.65 15.12 1.70
C GLY A 250 -5.58 14.06 1.94
N PRO A 251 -4.26 14.36 1.82
CA PRO A 251 -3.23 13.39 2.15
C PRO A 251 -3.26 13.03 3.64
N ALA A 252 -3.30 11.73 3.92
CA ALA A 252 -3.32 11.15 5.26
C ALA A 252 -2.19 10.14 5.43
N ASP A 253 -1.78 9.92 6.67
CA ASP A 253 -0.78 8.92 7.04
C ASP A 253 -1.33 7.50 6.89
N TYR A 254 -0.47 6.52 6.66
CA TYR A 254 -0.93 5.12 6.65
C TYR A 254 -1.30 4.66 8.08
N PRO A 255 -2.41 3.93 8.28
CA PRO A 255 -2.72 3.35 9.58
C PRO A 255 -1.92 2.06 9.82
N SER A 256 -1.72 1.67 11.08
CA SER A 256 -1.25 0.32 11.40
C SER A 256 -2.36 -0.71 11.18
N ILE A 257 -1.98 -1.97 10.94
CA ILE A 257 -2.93 -3.04 10.58
C ILE A 257 -2.88 -4.29 11.48
N TRP A 258 -2.19 -4.25 12.61
CA TRP A 258 -2.27 -5.29 13.63
C TRP A 258 -3.60 -5.27 14.39
N ASP A 259 -3.93 -6.38 15.07
CA ASP A 259 -5.11 -6.52 15.93
C ASP A 259 -6.43 -6.14 15.26
N GLN A 260 -6.75 -6.78 14.13
CA GLN A 260 -7.96 -6.44 13.39
C GLN A 260 -9.23 -7.02 14.03
N ARG A 261 -9.14 -8.11 14.79
CA ARG A 261 -10.32 -8.80 15.35
C ARG A 261 -11.15 -7.91 16.26
N PRO A 262 -10.56 -7.20 17.24
CA PRO A 262 -11.33 -6.30 18.08
C PRO A 262 -11.85 -5.05 17.36
N ARG A 263 -11.40 -4.77 16.13
CA ARG A 263 -11.80 -3.58 15.36
C ARG A 263 -13.03 -3.80 14.51
N GLU A 264 -13.46 -5.03 14.28
CA GLU A 264 -14.69 -5.31 13.53
C GLU A 264 -15.90 -4.63 14.20
N GLY A 265 -16.67 -3.86 13.44
CA GLY A 265 -17.82 -3.10 13.93
C GLY A 265 -17.48 -1.72 14.52
N MET A 266 -16.20 -1.41 14.79
CA MET A 266 -15.76 -0.03 15.06
C MET A 266 -15.79 0.79 13.78
N TYR A 267 -15.84 2.11 13.87
CA TYR A 267 -15.71 2.98 12.69
C TYR A 267 -14.24 3.07 12.26
N LEU A 268 -13.94 2.53 11.08
CA LEU A 268 -12.60 2.37 10.51
C LEU A 268 -12.30 3.42 9.44
N HIS A 269 -11.05 3.43 8.98
CA HIS A 269 -10.38 4.56 8.33
C HIS A 269 -10.29 5.79 9.24
N TRP A 270 -9.42 6.74 8.89
CA TRP A 270 -9.26 7.95 9.68
C TRP A 270 -10.57 8.69 9.91
N ASP A 271 -11.44 8.75 8.90
CA ASP A 271 -12.75 9.41 8.90
C ASP A 271 -13.90 8.54 9.41
N GLY A 272 -13.66 7.32 9.90
CA GLY A 272 -14.71 6.46 10.46
C GLY A 272 -15.81 6.07 9.47
N ASN A 273 -15.47 6.02 8.18
CA ASN A 273 -16.41 5.93 7.08
C ASN A 273 -16.91 4.50 6.78
N ASN A 274 -16.31 3.47 7.39
CA ASN A 274 -16.70 2.08 7.17
C ASN A 274 -16.49 1.25 8.44
N PRO A 275 -17.48 0.46 8.91
CA PRO A 275 -17.35 -0.41 10.08
C PRO A 275 -16.82 -1.83 9.81
N SER A 276 -16.66 -2.23 8.55
CA SER A 276 -16.26 -3.58 8.16
C SER A 276 -14.76 -3.64 7.84
N VAL A 277 -14.02 -4.48 8.56
CA VAL A 277 -12.60 -4.75 8.27
C VAL A 277 -12.44 -5.34 6.87
N GLN A 278 -13.36 -6.22 6.46
CA GLN A 278 -13.31 -6.87 5.15
C GLN A 278 -13.51 -5.87 4.00
N GLU A 279 -14.49 -4.97 4.08
CA GLU A 279 -14.68 -3.92 3.06
C GLU A 279 -13.50 -2.96 3.03
N ARG A 280 -12.98 -2.59 4.21
CA ARG A 280 -11.80 -1.74 4.34
C ARG A 280 -10.59 -2.35 3.64
N ASN A 281 -10.30 -3.64 3.86
CA ASN A 281 -9.16 -4.33 3.24
C ASN A 281 -9.30 -4.41 1.72
N LYS A 282 -10.51 -4.70 1.22
CA LYS A 282 -10.80 -4.74 -0.22
C LYS A 282 -10.72 -3.37 -0.86
N SER A 283 -11.11 -2.32 -0.13
CA SER A 283 -10.88 -0.95 -0.58
C SER A 283 -9.38 -0.66 -0.61
N ALA A 284 -8.63 -0.94 0.46
CA ALA A 284 -7.17 -0.75 0.44
C ALA A 284 -6.50 -1.46 -0.75
N ALA A 285 -6.94 -2.68 -1.09
CA ALA A 285 -6.48 -3.42 -2.26
C ALA A 285 -6.76 -2.67 -3.60
N LEU A 286 -7.94 -2.06 -3.76
CA LEU A 286 -8.23 -1.21 -4.92
C LEU A 286 -7.26 -0.02 -5.00
N GLY A 287 -6.92 0.57 -3.85
CA GLY A 287 -5.91 1.64 -3.75
C GLY A 287 -4.50 1.19 -4.16
N ALA A 288 -4.16 -0.08 -3.92
CA ALA A 288 -2.91 -0.69 -4.37
C ALA A 288 -2.92 -1.13 -5.86
N GLY A 289 -4.02 -0.90 -6.58
CA GLY A 289 -4.13 -1.19 -8.02
C GLY A 289 -4.90 -2.47 -8.36
N VAL A 290 -5.63 -3.06 -7.41
CA VAL A 290 -6.63 -4.09 -7.72
C VAL A 290 -7.83 -3.46 -8.45
N THR A 291 -8.51 -4.23 -9.30
CA THR A 291 -9.80 -3.85 -9.88
C THR A 291 -10.90 -4.80 -9.40
N PRO A 292 -12.19 -4.43 -9.55
CA PRO A 292 -13.28 -5.31 -9.14
C PRO A 292 -13.28 -6.71 -9.78
N VAL A 293 -12.62 -6.88 -10.92
CA VAL A 293 -12.55 -8.15 -11.68
C VAL A 293 -11.22 -8.88 -11.54
N THR A 294 -10.20 -8.26 -10.96
CA THR A 294 -8.87 -8.89 -10.79
C THR A 294 -8.55 -9.28 -9.35
N ILE A 295 -9.40 -8.90 -8.40
CA ILE A 295 -9.18 -9.15 -6.97
C ILE A 295 -8.90 -10.63 -6.67
N ASP A 296 -7.79 -10.90 -6.00
CA ASP A 296 -7.43 -12.25 -5.56
C ASP A 296 -7.92 -12.48 -4.12
N LEU A 297 -9.17 -12.92 -3.99
CA LEU A 297 -9.81 -13.12 -2.69
C LEU A 297 -9.16 -14.22 -1.85
N GLU A 298 -8.60 -15.25 -2.49
CA GLU A 298 -7.92 -16.34 -1.78
C GLU A 298 -6.68 -15.81 -1.08
N ARG A 299 -5.81 -15.10 -1.82
CA ARG A 299 -4.56 -14.57 -1.28
C ARG A 299 -4.76 -13.40 -0.35
N ILE A 300 -5.75 -12.54 -0.61
CA ILE A 300 -6.16 -11.50 0.33
C ILE A 300 -6.69 -12.15 1.60
N GLY A 301 -7.52 -13.19 1.49
CA GLY A 301 -8.08 -13.92 2.64
C GLY A 301 -7.00 -14.45 3.59
N ARG A 302 -5.89 -14.98 3.06
CA ARG A 302 -4.73 -15.40 3.88
C ARG A 302 -4.16 -14.26 4.72
N ILE A 303 -4.05 -13.06 4.15
CA ILE A 303 -3.57 -11.86 4.85
C ILE A 303 -4.62 -11.41 5.87
N GLU A 304 -5.91 -11.39 5.50
CA GLU A 304 -7.02 -11.06 6.41
C GLU A 304 -7.01 -11.98 7.64
N ASP A 305 -6.84 -13.29 7.43
CA ASP A 305 -6.82 -14.30 8.49
C ASP A 305 -5.68 -14.10 9.48
N TRP A 306 -4.50 -13.73 8.98
CA TRP A 306 -3.33 -13.43 9.81
C TRP A 306 -3.49 -12.13 10.60
N LEU A 307 -3.96 -11.06 9.94
CA LEU A 307 -4.13 -9.75 10.57
C LEU A 307 -5.20 -9.73 11.67
N TRP A 308 -6.10 -10.72 11.72
CA TRP A 308 -7.06 -10.81 12.80
C TRP A 308 -6.39 -10.79 14.18
N ASP A 309 -5.30 -11.54 14.33
CA ASP A 309 -4.63 -11.75 15.61
C ASP A 309 -3.13 -11.36 15.60
N PHE A 310 -2.62 -10.85 14.48
CA PHE A 310 -1.24 -10.32 14.39
C PHE A 310 -1.06 -9.15 15.35
N LYS A 311 -0.10 -9.27 16.29
CA LYS A 311 0.15 -8.29 17.35
C LYS A 311 1.26 -7.31 17.00
N PRO A 312 1.21 -6.06 17.49
CA PRO A 312 2.37 -5.17 17.45
C PRO A 312 3.52 -5.71 18.31
N LEU A 313 4.73 -5.22 18.03
CA LEU A 313 5.88 -5.46 18.91
C LEU A 313 5.74 -4.67 20.21
N ALA A 314 6.11 -5.30 21.33
CA ALA A 314 6.26 -4.60 22.60
C ALA A 314 7.38 -3.55 22.52
N TYR A 315 7.23 -2.47 23.28
CA TYR A 315 8.27 -1.45 23.39
C TYR A 315 9.55 -2.06 23.99
N PRO A 316 10.72 -1.92 23.34
CA PRO A 316 11.92 -2.70 23.69
C PRO A 316 12.80 -2.06 24.78
N LYS A 317 12.54 -0.81 25.19
CA LYS A 317 13.35 -0.13 26.22
C LYS A 317 12.69 -0.21 27.59
N GLU A 318 13.47 0.00 28.64
CA GLU A 318 12.97 -0.04 30.02
C GLU A 318 11.88 1.01 30.26
N ILE A 319 10.87 0.62 31.04
CA ILE A 319 9.75 1.49 31.44
C ILE A 319 9.79 1.69 32.95
N THR A 320 9.83 2.95 33.36
CA THR A 320 9.89 3.35 34.76
C THR A 320 8.53 3.11 35.43
N SER A 321 8.41 2.00 36.17
CA SER A 321 7.12 1.55 36.72
C SER A 321 6.37 2.60 37.54
N ALA A 322 7.07 3.36 38.39
CA ALA A 322 6.43 4.41 39.21
C ALA A 322 5.85 5.54 38.36
N LYS A 323 6.58 5.99 37.34
CA LYS A 323 6.17 7.05 36.42
C LYS A 323 5.07 6.57 35.47
N ALA A 324 5.13 5.34 35.00
CA ALA A 324 4.07 4.71 34.22
C ALA A 324 2.77 4.54 35.05
N ALA A 325 2.86 4.27 36.36
CA ALA A 325 1.69 4.18 37.23
C ALA A 325 1.00 5.54 37.42
N GLU A 326 1.76 6.63 37.55
CA GLU A 326 1.22 8.00 37.52
C GLU A 326 0.57 8.32 36.16
N GLY A 327 1.28 8.01 35.07
CA GLY A 327 0.79 8.18 33.71
C GLY A 327 -0.50 7.43 33.44
N LYS A 328 -0.66 6.22 34.00
CA LYS A 328 -1.88 5.42 33.89
C LYS A 328 -3.10 6.12 34.47
N GLN A 329 -2.96 6.79 35.61
CA GLN A 329 -4.06 7.53 36.24
C GLN A 329 -4.49 8.70 35.36
N LEU A 330 -3.52 9.49 34.89
CA LEU A 330 -3.77 10.62 33.99
C LEU A 330 -4.40 10.16 32.67
N TYR A 331 -3.84 9.13 32.05
CA TYR A 331 -4.38 8.58 30.80
C TYR A 331 -5.82 8.07 30.98
N GLY A 332 -6.13 7.42 32.10
CA GLY A 332 -7.48 6.99 32.44
C GLY A 332 -8.49 8.14 32.48
N GLN A 333 -8.06 9.32 32.95
CA GLN A 333 -8.88 10.52 33.05
C GLN A 333 -9.08 11.22 31.70
N TYR A 334 -8.02 11.38 30.91
CA TYR A 334 -8.03 12.23 29.71
C TYR A 334 -8.23 11.46 28.40
N CYS A 335 -7.78 10.21 28.31
CA CYS A 335 -7.60 9.54 27.01
C CYS A 335 -8.47 8.29 26.86
N ALA A 336 -8.63 7.50 27.94
CA ALA A 336 -9.13 6.14 27.84
C ALA A 336 -10.54 6.01 27.25
N GLN A 337 -11.42 7.00 27.47
CA GLN A 337 -12.78 6.98 26.94
C GLN A 337 -12.83 6.96 25.41
N CYS A 338 -11.89 7.63 24.74
CA CYS A 338 -11.77 7.63 23.29
C CYS A 338 -10.92 6.47 22.78
N HIS A 339 -9.85 6.13 23.49
CA HIS A 339 -8.80 5.29 22.93
C HIS A 339 -8.77 3.85 23.46
N GLY A 340 -9.49 3.51 24.53
CA GLY A 340 -9.19 2.29 25.29
C GLY A 340 -7.96 2.48 26.16
N MET A 341 -7.40 1.42 26.76
CA MET A 341 -6.19 1.53 27.58
C MET A 341 -5.50 0.17 27.77
N GLN A 342 -4.21 0.18 28.12
CA GLN A 342 -3.46 -1.01 28.50
C GLN A 342 -3.73 -1.42 29.96
N GLU A 343 -3.99 -2.71 30.20
CA GLU A 343 -4.03 -3.28 31.55
C GLU A 343 -3.22 -4.57 31.61
N GLY A 344 -2.12 -4.56 32.37
CA GLY A 344 -1.17 -5.66 32.36
C GLY A 344 -0.51 -5.78 30.99
N ASP A 345 -0.57 -6.97 30.42
CA ASP A 345 -0.02 -7.33 29.10
C ASP A 345 -1.04 -7.20 27.95
N GLN A 346 -2.25 -6.69 28.22
CA GLN A 346 -3.32 -6.60 27.21
C GLN A 346 -3.82 -5.17 26.98
N TYR A 347 -3.99 -4.82 25.71
CA TYR A 347 -4.71 -3.61 25.30
C TYR A 347 -6.22 -3.87 25.32
N LEU A 348 -6.97 -3.03 26.02
CA LEU A 348 -8.41 -3.22 26.17
C LEU A 348 -9.18 -2.48 25.07
N PHE A 349 -9.82 -3.25 24.20
CA PHE A 349 -10.71 -2.77 23.13
C PHE A 349 -12.20 -2.73 23.55
N ASP A 350 -12.48 -2.66 24.86
CA ASP A 350 -13.82 -2.80 25.41
C ASP A 350 -14.69 -1.55 25.15
N THR A 351 -15.49 -1.60 24.08
CA THR A 351 -16.43 -0.52 23.72
C THR A 351 -17.60 -0.35 24.70
N GLY A 352 -17.85 -1.32 25.59
CA GLY A 352 -18.81 -1.21 26.68
C GLY A 352 -18.25 -0.37 27.84
N ARG A 353 -16.94 -0.49 28.11
CA ARG A 353 -16.23 0.32 29.11
C ARG A 353 -15.82 1.71 28.59
N PHE A 354 -15.42 1.79 27.33
CA PHE A 354 -14.95 3.02 26.68
C PHE A 354 -15.94 3.44 25.59
N SER A 355 -16.95 4.23 25.96
CA SER A 355 -18.13 4.45 25.10
C SER A 355 -17.85 5.21 23.80
N ARG A 356 -16.71 5.91 23.70
CA ARG A 356 -16.28 6.65 22.49
C ARG A 356 -15.25 5.88 21.65
N LEU A 357 -14.78 4.72 22.11
CA LEU A 357 -13.83 3.89 21.38
C LEU A 357 -14.43 3.40 20.06
N GLY A 358 -13.70 3.60 18.97
CA GLY A 358 -14.15 3.23 17.63
C GLY A 358 -15.36 4.02 17.15
N LYS A 359 -15.64 5.19 17.75
CA LYS A 359 -16.66 6.15 17.30
C LYS A 359 -16.02 7.34 16.60
N VAL A 360 -16.84 8.14 15.93
CA VAL A 360 -16.39 9.37 15.28
C VAL A 360 -16.41 10.52 16.29
N GLU A 361 -15.27 11.17 16.45
CA GLU A 361 -15.14 12.43 17.15
C GLU A 361 -15.44 13.59 16.20
N PRO A 362 -16.39 14.49 16.51
CA PRO A 362 -16.73 15.60 15.62
C PRO A 362 -15.52 16.46 15.26
N ILE A 363 -15.41 16.89 14.00
CA ILE A 363 -14.31 17.73 13.53
C ILE A 363 -14.20 19.05 14.32
N THR A 364 -15.34 19.58 14.77
CA THR A 364 -15.41 20.79 15.60
C THR A 364 -14.93 20.58 17.03
N ALA A 365 -14.91 19.34 17.52
CA ALA A 365 -14.41 18.99 18.86
C ALA A 365 -12.94 18.59 18.84
N ILE A 366 -12.51 17.80 17.85
CA ILE A 366 -11.12 17.38 17.71
C ILE A 366 -10.22 18.44 17.07
N GLY A 367 -10.75 19.31 16.20
CA GLY A 367 -10.05 20.49 15.68
C GLY A 367 -8.84 20.22 14.78
N THR A 368 -8.58 18.95 14.41
CA THR A 368 -7.47 18.59 13.51
C THR A 368 -7.73 18.98 12.06
N ASP A 369 -6.72 18.91 11.19
CA ASP A 369 -6.85 19.24 9.76
C ASP A 369 -8.07 18.57 9.10
N PRO A 370 -8.97 19.31 8.42
CA PRO A 370 -10.19 18.72 7.85
C PRO A 370 -10.01 18.18 6.43
N GLY A 371 -8.82 18.30 5.81
CA GLY A 371 -8.62 18.01 4.39
C GLY A 371 -8.98 16.57 4.00
N ARG A 372 -8.55 15.59 4.79
CA ARG A 372 -8.88 14.18 4.57
C ARG A 372 -10.38 13.89 4.76
N LEU A 373 -11.03 14.56 5.70
CA LEU A 373 -12.48 14.48 5.86
C LEU A 373 -13.18 15.10 4.64
N ASN A 374 -12.80 16.30 4.22
CA ASN A 374 -13.42 17.03 3.12
C ASN A 374 -13.27 16.33 1.78
N SER A 375 -12.13 15.66 1.53
CA SER A 375 -11.94 14.88 0.30
C SER A 375 -12.92 13.71 0.18
N TYR A 376 -13.45 13.19 1.28
CA TYR A 376 -14.51 12.19 1.28
C TYR A 376 -15.88 12.86 1.27
N THR A 377 -16.60 12.78 0.15
CA THR A 377 -17.94 13.37 0.00
C THR A 377 -19.03 12.32 0.05
N GLU A 378 -20.27 12.76 0.28
CA GLU A 378 -21.44 11.87 0.20
C GLU A 378 -21.60 11.28 -1.21
N LEU A 379 -21.30 12.05 -2.26
CA LEU A 379 -21.30 11.52 -3.62
C LEU A 379 -20.27 10.39 -3.80
N LEU A 380 -19.07 10.55 -3.23
CA LEU A 380 -18.06 9.50 -3.27
C LEU A 380 -18.48 8.27 -2.46
N SER A 381 -19.11 8.44 -1.29
CA SER A 381 -19.58 7.33 -0.47
C SER A 381 -20.65 6.48 -1.20
N VAL A 382 -21.60 7.14 -1.87
CA VAL A 382 -22.62 6.48 -2.70
C VAL A 382 -21.97 5.71 -3.83
N ASN A 383 -21.03 6.32 -4.56
CA ASN A 383 -20.32 5.65 -5.65
C ASN A 383 -19.46 4.48 -5.17
N GLN A 384 -18.79 4.59 -4.01
CA GLN A 384 -18.04 3.47 -3.44
C GLN A 384 -18.93 2.28 -3.12
N ASN A 385 -20.15 2.48 -2.63
CA ASN A 385 -21.10 1.38 -2.41
C ASN A 385 -21.60 0.72 -3.71
N THR A 386 -21.27 1.26 -4.90
CA THR A 386 -21.52 0.58 -6.18
C THR A 386 -20.39 -0.39 -6.59
N LEU A 387 -19.24 -0.34 -5.91
CA LEU A 387 -18.15 -1.26 -6.19
C LEU A 387 -18.56 -2.69 -5.82
N TYR A 388 -18.16 -3.62 -6.69
CA TYR A 388 -18.46 -5.04 -6.57
C TYR A 388 -19.97 -5.39 -6.59
N VAL A 389 -20.83 -4.52 -7.14
CA VAL A 389 -22.24 -4.89 -7.42
C VAL A 389 -22.28 -6.17 -8.28
N GLY A 390 -23.13 -7.11 -7.86
CA GLY A 390 -23.23 -8.44 -8.48
C GLY A 390 -22.40 -9.53 -7.79
N TYR A 391 -21.48 -9.16 -6.90
CA TYR A 391 -20.67 -10.10 -6.13
C TYR A 391 -21.16 -10.25 -4.68
N PRO A 392 -20.92 -11.41 -4.02
CA PRO A 392 -21.23 -11.60 -2.59
C PRO A 392 -20.53 -10.58 -1.67
N TRP A 393 -19.34 -10.12 -2.06
CA TRP A 393 -18.52 -9.15 -1.33
C TRP A 393 -18.76 -7.69 -1.75
N ARG A 394 -19.96 -7.37 -2.27
CA ARG A 394 -20.30 -5.97 -2.60
C ARG A 394 -20.14 -5.06 -1.39
N PHE A 395 -19.67 -3.84 -1.63
CA PHE A 395 -19.63 -2.81 -0.59
C PHE A 395 -21.04 -2.37 -0.18
N LYS A 396 -21.25 -2.17 1.12
CA LYS A 396 -22.55 -1.79 1.70
C LYS A 396 -22.45 -0.79 2.84
N HIS A 397 -21.27 -0.55 3.40
CA HIS A 397 -21.15 0.16 4.67
C HIS A 397 -20.40 1.49 4.60
N PHE A 398 -19.94 1.91 3.42
CA PHE A 398 -19.30 3.21 3.23
C PHE A 398 -20.30 4.35 3.45
N ARG A 399 -19.92 5.37 4.22
CA ARG A 399 -20.76 6.54 4.51
C ARG A 399 -19.93 7.78 4.83
N LYS A 400 -20.43 8.96 4.49
CA LYS A 400 -19.85 10.21 4.98
C LYS A 400 -20.08 10.34 6.49
N THR A 401 -19.06 10.81 7.20
CA THR A 401 -19.13 11.18 8.61
C THR A 401 -18.85 12.68 8.79
N HIS A 402 -18.83 13.13 10.05
CA HIS A 402 -18.64 14.53 10.43
C HIS A 402 -17.34 14.75 11.23
N GLY A 403 -16.37 13.83 11.16
CA GLY A 403 -15.18 13.86 11.99
C GLY A 403 -14.23 12.69 11.77
N TYR A 404 -13.37 12.44 12.75
CA TYR A 404 -12.35 11.38 12.68
C TYR A 404 -12.60 10.29 13.72
N ALA A 405 -12.24 9.05 13.39
CA ALA A 405 -12.42 7.89 14.26
C ALA A 405 -11.45 7.91 15.44
N ASN A 406 -11.98 7.65 16.63
CA ASN A 406 -11.21 7.40 17.83
C ASN A 406 -10.60 6.00 17.76
N MET A 407 -9.36 5.93 17.27
CA MET A 407 -8.65 4.67 17.05
C MET A 407 -8.05 4.13 18.36
N PRO A 408 -8.14 2.81 18.61
CA PRO A 408 -7.32 2.15 19.63
C PRO A 408 -5.82 2.44 19.45
N LEU A 409 -5.07 2.53 20.54
CA LEU A 409 -3.64 2.94 20.57
C LEU A 409 -2.64 1.79 20.83
N ASP A 410 -3.06 0.54 20.74
CA ASP A 410 -2.19 -0.66 20.66
C ASP A 410 -0.95 -0.47 19.76
N GLY A 411 0.25 -0.74 20.27
CA GLY A 411 1.50 -0.56 19.53
C GLY A 411 1.82 0.90 19.18
N LEU A 412 1.34 1.87 19.96
CA LEU A 412 1.43 3.31 19.69
C LEU A 412 2.84 3.80 19.33
N TRP A 413 3.86 3.20 19.94
CA TRP A 413 5.24 3.63 19.75
C TRP A 413 5.68 3.46 18.28
N LEU A 414 5.17 2.47 17.55
CA LEU A 414 5.48 2.25 16.14
C LEU A 414 4.59 3.07 15.18
N ARG A 415 3.86 4.08 15.66
CA ARG A 415 2.88 4.83 14.83
C ARG A 415 3.25 6.28 14.58
N ALA A 416 4.48 6.68 14.88
CA ALA A 416 4.95 8.03 14.54
C ALA A 416 5.13 8.18 13.01
N PRO A 417 4.92 9.39 12.46
CA PRO A 417 4.40 10.59 13.11
C PRO A 417 2.90 10.51 13.47
N TYR A 418 2.45 11.35 14.39
CA TYR A 418 1.11 11.32 14.97
C TYR A 418 0.11 12.26 14.30
N LEU A 419 -1.18 12.04 14.63
CA LEU A 419 -2.39 12.52 13.94
C LEU A 419 -2.64 11.83 12.59
N HIS A 420 -3.86 11.98 12.06
CA HIS A 420 -4.27 11.31 10.83
C HIS A 420 -3.45 11.68 9.59
N ASN A 421 -2.72 12.80 9.63
CA ASN A 421 -1.89 13.33 8.55
C ASN A 421 -0.39 13.30 8.88
N GLY A 422 0.00 12.71 10.01
CA GLY A 422 1.40 12.60 10.43
C GLY A 422 2.10 13.96 10.57
N SER A 423 1.41 14.95 11.12
CA SER A 423 1.89 16.34 11.25
C SER A 423 2.56 16.65 12.59
N VAL A 424 2.68 15.66 13.48
CA VAL A 424 3.34 15.79 14.78
C VAL A 424 4.41 14.71 14.92
N PRO A 425 5.70 15.04 15.03
CA PRO A 425 6.77 14.05 14.85
C PRO A 425 6.87 13.01 15.98
N THR A 426 6.59 13.41 17.23
CA THR A 426 6.74 12.54 18.40
C THR A 426 5.51 12.56 19.30
N LEU A 427 5.36 11.51 20.13
CA LEU A 427 4.24 11.39 21.06
C LEU A 427 4.31 12.48 22.13
N ARG A 428 5.53 12.84 22.53
CA ARG A 428 5.75 13.92 23.49
C ARG A 428 5.33 15.27 22.92
N ASP A 429 5.60 15.53 21.64
CA ASP A 429 5.16 16.77 20.98
C ASP A 429 3.63 16.82 20.82
N LEU A 430 2.96 15.66 20.63
CA LEU A 430 1.49 15.60 20.56
C LEU A 430 0.81 16.11 21.83
N LEU A 431 1.43 15.89 22.98
CA LEU A 431 0.94 16.37 24.27
C LEU A 431 1.20 17.87 24.49
N GLU A 432 1.87 18.57 23.58
CA GLU A 432 1.95 20.03 23.64
C GLU A 432 0.75 20.70 22.94
N PRO A 433 0.32 21.89 23.41
CA PRO A 433 -0.58 22.75 22.64
C PRO A 433 -0.02 23.00 21.24
N ALA A 434 -0.89 23.15 20.23
CA ALA A 434 -0.45 23.20 18.85
C ALA A 434 0.53 24.35 18.57
N GLU A 435 0.44 25.47 19.29
CA GLU A 435 1.38 26.59 19.22
C GLU A 435 2.83 26.22 19.56
N ASN A 436 3.04 25.21 20.42
CA ASN A 436 4.35 24.75 20.87
C ASN A 436 4.86 23.51 20.10
N ARG A 437 4.02 22.91 19.24
CA ARG A 437 4.43 21.79 18.37
C ARG A 437 5.37 22.27 17.27
N PRO A 438 6.34 21.43 16.81
CA PRO A 438 7.18 21.75 15.67
C PRO A 438 6.35 22.16 14.44
N LYS A 439 6.62 23.35 13.89
CA LYS A 439 5.96 23.87 12.67
C LYS A 439 6.61 23.37 11.40
N VAL A 440 7.90 23.09 11.47
CA VAL A 440 8.70 22.54 10.38
C VAL A 440 9.60 21.46 10.95
N PHE A 441 9.61 20.29 10.31
CA PHE A 441 10.46 19.15 10.67
C PHE A 441 10.73 18.28 9.43
N TYR A 442 11.58 17.27 9.55
CA TYR A 442 11.95 16.38 8.45
C TYR A 442 11.35 14.99 8.62
N ARG A 443 10.82 14.42 7.54
CA ARG A 443 10.22 13.09 7.47
C ARG A 443 11.01 12.14 6.57
N GLY A 444 10.86 10.84 6.82
CA GLY A 444 11.53 9.74 6.10
C GLY A 444 12.76 9.20 6.81
N TYR A 445 13.21 9.86 7.89
CA TYR A 445 14.28 9.31 8.71
C TYR A 445 13.78 8.16 9.58
N ASN A 446 14.57 7.09 9.67
CA ASN A 446 14.21 5.86 10.36
C ASN A 446 14.98 5.64 11.67
N VAL A 447 15.73 6.62 12.17
CA VAL A 447 16.35 6.54 13.50
C VAL A 447 15.34 7.00 14.56
N TYR A 448 15.20 6.19 15.61
CA TYR A 448 14.15 6.35 16.59
C TYR A 448 14.58 7.25 17.77
N ASP A 449 13.69 8.16 18.19
CA ASP A 449 13.77 8.92 19.43
C ASP A 449 12.99 8.17 20.53
N TRP A 450 13.73 7.49 21.41
CA TRP A 450 13.16 6.68 22.49
C TRP A 450 12.59 7.51 23.64
N GLU A 451 13.06 8.73 23.83
CA GLU A 451 12.60 9.62 24.91
C GLU A 451 11.26 10.23 24.55
N LYS A 452 11.16 10.82 23.35
CA LYS A 452 9.94 11.47 22.88
C LYS A 452 8.94 10.51 22.23
N VAL A 453 9.38 9.28 21.92
CA VAL A 453 8.61 8.23 21.25
C VAL A 453 8.19 8.70 19.85
N GLY A 454 9.08 8.50 18.89
CA GLY A 454 8.87 8.80 17.47
C GLY A 454 10.16 8.67 16.68
N PHE A 455 10.19 9.22 15.47
CA PHE A 455 11.43 9.31 14.69
C PHE A 455 12.12 10.65 14.92
N ILE A 456 13.46 10.64 14.92
CA ILE A 456 14.24 11.88 14.93
C ILE A 456 13.87 12.69 13.69
N SER A 457 13.54 13.97 13.88
CA SER A 457 12.91 14.82 12.86
C SER A 457 13.60 16.16 12.62
N ASP A 458 14.79 16.37 13.18
CA ASP A 458 15.62 17.57 13.02
C ASP A 458 16.80 17.36 12.04
N VAL A 459 16.90 16.16 11.44
CA VAL A 459 17.91 15.81 10.44
C VAL A 459 17.39 16.12 9.04
N ALA A 460 17.99 17.12 8.38
CA ALA A 460 17.65 17.50 7.01
C ALA A 460 18.26 16.56 5.96
N GLU A 461 19.46 16.05 6.22
CA GLU A 461 20.23 15.22 5.29
C GLU A 461 21.14 14.26 6.06
N GLU A 462 21.33 13.05 5.53
CA GLU A 462 22.32 12.07 5.99
C GLU A 462 22.95 11.37 4.78
N ASP A 463 24.29 11.33 4.73
CA ASP A 463 25.06 10.58 3.71
C ASP A 463 24.64 10.88 2.25
N GLY A 464 24.26 12.14 1.97
CA GLY A 464 23.80 12.58 0.66
C GLY A 464 22.33 12.26 0.35
N HIS A 465 21.56 11.77 1.33
CA HIS A 465 20.11 11.59 1.23
C HIS A 465 19.38 12.74 1.94
N GLU A 466 18.61 13.51 1.17
CA GLU A 466 17.78 14.60 1.68
C GLU A 466 16.42 14.07 2.19
N PHE A 467 16.08 14.44 3.43
CA PHE A 467 14.81 14.12 4.04
C PHE A 467 13.74 15.15 3.68
N PHE A 468 12.48 14.73 3.72
CA PHE A 468 11.39 15.59 3.29
C PHE A 468 11.09 16.65 4.33
N LYS A 469 11.32 17.92 3.99
CA LYS A 469 10.91 19.07 4.81
C LYS A 469 9.38 19.18 4.85
N PHE A 470 8.81 18.83 5.99
CA PHE A 470 7.39 18.92 6.28
C PHE A 470 7.07 20.27 6.93
N ASP A 471 6.16 21.03 6.34
CA ASP A 471 5.68 22.32 6.83
C ASP A 471 4.19 22.20 7.17
N THR A 472 3.84 22.47 8.43
CA THR A 472 2.47 22.35 8.96
C THR A 472 1.56 23.51 8.56
N GLN A 473 2.11 24.56 7.96
CA GLN A 473 1.35 25.71 7.44
C GLN A 473 0.80 25.44 6.04
N VAL A 474 1.32 24.42 5.36
CA VAL A 474 0.78 23.95 4.09
C VAL A 474 -0.60 23.32 4.32
N ARG A 475 -1.57 23.65 3.47
CA ARG A 475 -2.94 23.12 3.56
C ARG A 475 -2.93 21.59 3.56
N GLY A 476 -3.67 20.94 4.46
CA GLY A 476 -3.64 19.48 4.60
C GLY A 476 -2.54 18.96 5.54
N ASN A 477 -1.62 19.82 5.99
CA ASN A 477 -0.54 19.47 6.91
C ASN A 477 -0.72 20.08 8.30
N SER A 478 -1.87 20.67 8.61
CA SER A 478 -2.07 21.34 9.90
C SER A 478 -1.82 20.38 11.07
N ASN A 479 -1.04 20.86 12.04
CA ASN A 479 -0.77 20.19 13.31
C ASN A 479 -1.65 20.68 14.45
N ALA A 480 -2.73 21.38 14.15
CA ALA A 480 -3.72 21.84 15.12
C ALA A 480 -4.62 20.70 15.63
N GLY A 481 -5.38 20.97 16.69
CA GLY A 481 -6.36 20.04 17.22
C GLY A 481 -5.76 18.95 18.10
N HIS A 482 -6.63 18.12 18.65
CA HIS A 482 -6.32 17.19 19.73
C HIS A 482 -5.55 17.93 20.84
N GLU A 483 -6.11 19.05 21.29
CA GLU A 483 -5.49 20.00 22.20
C GLU A 483 -6.51 20.68 23.11
N GLY A 484 -6.03 21.18 24.24
CA GLY A 484 -6.83 21.74 25.33
C GLY A 484 -6.89 20.81 26.53
N GLU A 485 -7.65 21.24 27.55
CA GLU A 485 -7.77 20.51 28.82
C GLU A 485 -8.29 19.09 28.62
N ALA A 486 -9.26 18.90 27.72
CA ALA A 486 -9.84 17.59 27.41
C ALA A 486 -8.83 16.58 26.83
N TYR A 487 -7.73 17.05 26.25
CA TYR A 487 -6.71 16.22 25.60
C TYR A 487 -5.39 16.18 26.39
N GLY A 488 -5.38 16.74 27.61
CA GLY A 488 -4.21 16.72 28.49
C GLY A 488 -3.07 17.67 28.08
N THR A 489 -3.27 18.56 27.10
CA THR A 489 -2.17 19.45 26.67
C THR A 489 -1.89 20.61 27.63
N SER A 490 -2.81 20.88 28.57
CA SER A 490 -2.63 21.83 29.67
C SER A 490 -1.88 21.24 30.89
N LEU A 491 -1.60 19.93 30.88
CA LEU A 491 -0.84 19.29 31.96
C LEU A 491 0.58 19.83 32.06
N SER A 492 1.19 19.70 33.24
CA SER A 492 2.60 20.05 33.43
C SER A 492 3.52 19.12 32.62
N GLY A 493 4.75 19.57 32.34
CA GLY A 493 5.74 18.76 31.62
C GLY A 493 5.94 17.37 32.24
N ALA A 494 6.08 17.29 33.57
CA ALA A 494 6.26 16.03 34.29
C ALA A 494 5.07 15.08 34.12
N GLN A 495 3.83 15.60 34.16
CA GLN A 495 2.62 14.82 33.94
C GLN A 495 2.53 14.30 32.51
N LYS A 496 2.89 15.12 31.52
CA LYS A 496 2.99 14.70 30.11
C LYS A 496 4.02 13.59 29.94
N ASP A 497 5.19 13.73 30.56
CA ASP A 497 6.23 12.70 30.51
C ASP A 497 5.76 11.40 31.19
N ALA A 498 4.99 11.48 32.27
CA ALA A 498 4.39 10.32 32.92
C ALA A 498 3.39 9.61 31.99
N MET A 499 2.54 10.36 31.29
CA MET A 499 1.63 9.81 30.28
C MET A 499 2.39 9.13 29.13
N VAL A 500 3.47 9.73 28.62
CA VAL A 500 4.33 9.09 27.61
C VAL A 500 4.92 7.79 28.13
N GLU A 501 5.42 7.77 29.38
CA GLU A 501 5.98 6.58 30.00
C GLU A 501 4.96 5.43 30.11
N TYR A 502 3.70 5.76 30.44
CA TYR A 502 2.62 4.78 30.43
C TYR A 502 2.28 4.29 29.01
N MET A 503 2.22 5.19 28.03
CA MET A 503 1.91 4.82 26.64
C MET A 503 2.99 3.95 25.98
N LYS A 504 4.21 3.90 26.51
CA LYS A 504 5.23 2.90 26.11
C LYS A 504 4.81 1.46 26.45
N THR A 505 3.81 1.25 27.31
CA THR A 505 3.33 -0.10 27.67
C THR A 505 2.34 -0.70 26.66
N PHE A 506 1.94 0.07 25.64
CA PHE A 506 0.83 -0.26 24.71
C PHE A 506 1.21 -1.20 23.58
#